data_AF-A0A6J4VTW2-F1
#
_entry.id   AF-A0A6J4VTW2-F1
#
_cell.length_a   1.000
_cell.length_b   1.000
_cell.length_c   1.000
_cell.angle_alpha   90.00
_cell.angle_beta   90.00
_cell.angle_gamma   90.00
#
_symmetry.space_group_name_H-M   'P 1'
#
loop_
_entity.id
_entity.type
_entity.pdbx_description
1 polymer ?
#
loop_
_entity_poly.entity_id
_entity_poly.type
_entity_poly.pdbx_seq_one_letter_code
_entity_poly.pdbx_strand_id
1 'polypeptide(L)' 'MSASQGSSPMSNLTYDLIAALHNKLEAVTAYDKYLQDAQGDEQCKKIFQQMQQEDRKHADMLKAELTRHLSGK' A
#
# COMPACT_ATOMS: atom_id res chain seq x y z
N MET A 1 13.82 -14.16 -18.35
CA MET A 1 14.90 -13.63 -17.50
C MET A 1 14.63 -14.11 -16.08
N SER A 2 15.26 -15.21 -15.67
CA SER A 2 15.10 -15.76 -14.31
C SER A 2 16.02 -15.00 -13.36
N ALA A 3 15.45 -14.15 -12.52
CA ALA A 3 16.20 -13.56 -11.41
C ALA A 3 16.56 -14.67 -10.42
N SER A 4 17.85 -14.77 -10.13
CA SER A 4 18.47 -15.66 -9.16
C SER A 4 17.72 -15.67 -7.83
N GLN A 5 17.19 -16.83 -7.45
CA GLN A 5 16.66 -17.11 -6.13
C GLN A 5 17.83 -17.13 -5.13
N GLY A 6 18.19 -15.97 -4.59
CA GLY A 6 18.81 -15.93 -3.27
C GLY A 6 17.85 -16.60 -2.28
N SER A 7 18.37 -17.26 -1.24
CA SER A 7 17.58 -17.98 -0.23
C SER A 7 16.81 -17.03 0.69
N SER A 8 15.98 -16.17 0.12
CA SER A 8 14.98 -15.43 0.87
C SER A 8 14.01 -16.45 1.49
N PRO A 9 13.68 -16.32 2.78
CA PRO A 9 12.68 -17.16 3.43
C PRO A 9 11.28 -17.02 2.81
N MET A 10 11.10 -16.04 1.92
CA MET A 10 9.85 -15.73 1.24
C MET A 10 10.04 -15.62 -0.28
N SER A 11 9.01 -16.02 -1.04
CA SER A 11 9.00 -15.81 -2.49
C SER A 11 8.98 -14.31 -2.81
N ASN A 12 9.58 -13.93 -3.94
CA ASN A 12 9.55 -12.54 -4.42
C ASN A 12 8.12 -12.00 -4.46
N LEU A 13 7.16 -12.80 -4.95
CA LEU A 13 5.76 -12.40 -4.99
C LEU A 13 5.17 -12.10 -3.60
N THR A 14 5.50 -12.89 -2.59
CA THR A 14 5.01 -12.61 -1.22
C THR A 14 5.64 -11.34 -0.67
N TYR A 15 6.95 -11.15 -0.90
CA TYR A 15 7.64 -9.93 -0.53
C TYR A 15 7.01 -8.71 -1.21
N ASP A 16 6.72 -8.79 -2.51
CA ASP A 16 6.11 -7.71 -3.29
C ASP A 16 4.72 -7.35 -2.76
N LEU A 17 3.89 -8.33 -2.39
CA LEU A 17 2.59 -8.10 -1.78
C LEU A 17 2.69 -7.40 -0.42
N ILE A 18 3.64 -7.82 0.43
CA ILE A 18 3.88 -7.19 1.73
C ILE A 18 4.40 -5.75 1.55
N ALA A 19 5.36 -5.54 0.66
CA ALA A 19 5.93 -4.23 0.39
C ALA A 19 4.87 -3.27 -0.18
N ALA A 20 4.03 -3.74 -1.11
CA ALA A 20 2.93 -2.96 -1.64
C ALA A 20 1.93 -2.58 -0.53
N LEU A 21 1.52 -3.54 0.30
CA LEU A 21 0.60 -3.29 1.42
C LEU A 21 1.17 -2.28 2.41
N HIS A 22 2.43 -2.45 2.81
CA HIS A 22 3.14 -1.54 3.70
C HIS A 22 3.11 -0.11 3.16
N ASN A 23 3.49 0.09 1.90
CA ASN A 23 3.56 1.42 1.28
C ASN A 23 2.18 2.08 1.21
N LYS A 24 1.09 1.32 1.01
CA LYS A 24 -0.27 1.86 1.05
C LYS A 24 -0.67 2.30 2.45
N LEU A 25 -0.35 1.51 3.48
CA LEU A 25 -0.66 1.86 4.86
C LEU A 25 0.16 3.07 5.35
N GLU A 26 1.43 3.16 4.95
CA GLU A 26 2.29 4.30 5.21
C GLU A 26 1.73 5.58 4.56
N ALA A 27 1.35 5.51 3.27
CA ALA A 27 0.71 6.63 2.58
C ALA A 27 -0.60 7.07 3.26
N VAL A 28 -1.46 6.11 3.64
CA VAL A 28 -2.72 6.39 4.37
C VAL A 28 -2.48 7.18 5.65
N THR A 29 -1.42 6.84 6.38
CA THR A 29 -1.01 7.54 7.61
C THR A 29 -0.44 8.93 7.30
N ALA A 30 0.36 9.05 6.24
CA ALA A 30 0.95 10.32 5.83
C ALA A 30 -0.08 11.35 5.35
N TYR A 31 -1.19 10.90 4.75
CA TYR A 31 -2.23 11.82 4.25
C TYR A 31 -2.83 12.69 5.35
N ASP A 32 -2.89 12.24 6.61
CA ASP A 32 -3.40 13.09 7.70
C ASP A 32 -2.54 14.35 7.87
N LYS A 33 -1.22 14.20 7.75
CA LYS A 33 -0.28 15.33 7.75
C LYS A 33 -0.41 16.18 6.49
N TYR A 34 -0.54 15.56 5.31
CA TYR A 34 -0.68 16.30 4.05
C TYR A 34 -1.98 17.11 4.00
N LEU A 35 -3.07 16.58 4.56
CA LEU A 35 -4.35 17.29 4.68
C LEU A 35 -4.26 18.46 5.67
N GLN A 36 -3.47 18.32 6.74
CA GLN A 36 -3.16 19.44 7.63
C GLN A 36 -2.35 20.52 6.90
N ASP A 37 -1.36 20.14 6.10
CA ASP A 37 -0.50 21.08 5.37
C ASP A 37 -1.22 21.74 4.19
N ALA A 38 -2.22 21.07 3.61
CA ALA A 38 -3.09 21.61 2.55
C ALA A 38 -4.22 22.53 3.07
N GLN A 39 -4.18 22.95 4.34
CA GLN A 39 -5.15 23.91 4.87
C GLN A 39 -5.08 25.24 4.10
N GLY A 40 -6.20 25.64 3.50
CA GLY A 40 -6.29 26.82 2.65
C GLY A 40 -6.11 26.57 1.15
N ASP A 41 -5.75 25.34 0.75
CA ASP A 41 -5.74 24.90 -0.64
C ASP A 41 -6.73 23.75 -0.87
N GLU A 42 -7.96 24.11 -1.25
CA GLU A 42 -9.04 23.15 -1.44
C GLU A 42 -8.78 22.18 -2.61
N GLN A 43 -7.97 22.57 -3.60
CA GLN A 43 -7.65 21.68 -4.72
C GLN A 43 -6.66 20.59 -4.27
N CYS A 44 -5.60 20.97 -3.55
CA CYS A 44 -4.67 20.01 -2.97
C CYS A 44 -5.34 19.09 -1.96
N LYS A 45 -6.19 19.63 -1.09
CA LYS A 45 -6.96 18.86 -0.11
C LYS A 45 -7.85 17.82 -0.79
N LYS A 46 -8.56 18.18 -1.86
CA LYS A 46 -9.40 17.25 -2.61
C LYS A 46 -8.61 16.08 -3.20
N ILE A 47 -7.42 16.36 -3.74
CA ILE A 47 -6.53 15.33 -4.30
C ILE A 47 -6.07 14.37 -3.18
N PHE A 48 -5.57 14.89 -2.06
CA PHE A 48 -5.12 14.05 -0.94
C PHE A 48 -6.25 13.23 -0.31
N GLN A 49 -7.47 13.78 -0.21
CA GLN A 49 -8.63 13.04 0.27
C GLN A 49 -8.99 11.88 -0.67
N GLN A 50 -8.94 12.11 -1.99
CA GLN A 50 -9.18 11.06 -2.97
C GLN A 50 -8.12 9.96 -2.88
N MET A 51 -6.83 10.35 -2.85
CA MET A 51 -5.71 9.42 -2.72
C MET A 51 -5.81 8.59 -1.43
N GLN A 52 -6.18 9.21 -0.30
CA GLN A 52 -6.39 8.50 0.96
C GLN A 52 -7.49 7.44 0.86
N GLN A 53 -8.61 7.75 0.21
CA GLN A 53 -9.70 6.80 0.02
C GLN A 53 -9.31 5.64 -0.91
N GLU A 54 -8.62 5.94 -2.00
CA GLU A 54 -8.17 4.94 -2.97
C GLU A 54 -7.11 4.02 -2.36
N ASP A 55 -6.12 4.56 -1.65
CA ASP A 55 -5.07 3.75 -1.02
C ASP A 55 -5.60 2.88 0.13
N ARG A 56 -6.65 3.31 0.86
CA ARG A 56 -7.36 2.43 1.80
C ARG A 56 -7.98 1.23 1.08
N LYS A 57 -8.66 1.45 -0.04
CA LYS A 57 -9.23 0.36 -0.85
C LYS A 57 -8.14 -0.57 -1.38
N HIS A 58 -7.03 -0.02 -1.87
CA HIS A 58 -5.90 -0.83 -2.33
C HIS A 58 -5.28 -1.65 -1.20
N ALA A 59 -5.13 -1.07 0.00
CA ALA A 59 -4.64 -1.79 1.17
C ALA A 59 -5.56 -2.97 1.55
N ASP A 60 -6.88 -2.78 1.51
CA ASP A 60 -7.85 -3.86 1.77
C ASP A 60 -7.74 -4.98 0.73
N MET A 61 -7.61 -4.64 -0.56
CA MET A 61 -7.40 -5.62 -1.63
C MET A 61 -6.10 -6.41 -1.45
N LEU A 62 -5.00 -5.71 -1.16
CA LEU A 62 -3.68 -6.32 -0.94
C LEU A 62 -3.67 -7.21 0.29
N LYS A 63 -4.34 -6.80 1.38
CA LYS A 63 -4.50 -7.61 2.59
C LYS A 63 -5.28 -8.89 2.31
N ALA A 64 -6.39 -8.79 1.58
CA ALA A 64 -7.20 -9.96 1.22
C ALA A 64 -6.39 -10.93 0.35
N GLU A 65 -5.67 -10.41 -0.65
CA GLU A 65 -4.84 -11.22 -1.54
C GLU A 65 -3.65 -11.85 -0.81
N LEU A 66 -2.96 -11.11 0.06
CA LEU A 66 -1.88 -11.64 0.88
C LEU A 66 -2.39 -12.77 1.79
N THR A 67 -3.55 -12.59 2.41
CA THR A 67 -4.18 -13.63 3.24
C THR A 67 -4.49 -14.88 2.43
N ARG A 68 -5.09 -14.71 1.24
CA ARG A 68 -5.39 -15.81 0.31
C ARG A 68 -4.10 -16.52 -0.14
N HIS A 69 -3.05 -15.76 -0.45
CA HIS A 69 -1.76 -16.29 -0.90
C HIS A 69 -1.06 -17.11 0.19
N LEU A 70 -1.11 -16.65 1.45
CA LEU A 70 -0.51 -17.35 2.59
C LEU A 70 -1.34 -18.56 3.05
N SER A 71 -2.67 -18.53 2.87
CA SER A 71 -3.57 -19.63 3.26
C SER A 71 -3.69 -20.73 2.21
N GLY A 72 -3.19 -20.50 0.99
CA GLY A 72 -3.20 -21.44 -0.13
C GLY A 72 -1.90 -22.24 -0.30
N LYS A 73 -1.07 -22.26 0.74
CA LYS A 73 -0.04 -23.28 0.96
C LYS A 73 -0.55 -24.31 1.97
#